data_AF-A0A1I2EIU2-F1
#
_entry.id   AF-A0A1I2EIU2-F1
#
_cell.length_a   1.000
_cell.length_b   1.000
_cell.length_c   1.000
_cell.angle_alpha   90.00
_cell.angle_beta   90.00
_cell.angle_gamma   90.00
#
_symmetry.space_group_name_H-M   'P 1'
#
loop_
_entity.id
_entity.type
_entity.pdbx_description
1 polymer ?
#
loop_
_entity_poly.entity_id
_entity_poly.type
_entity_poly.pdbx_seq_one_letter_code
_entity_poly.pdbx_strand_id
1 'polypeptide(L)'
;MSFIDAEQLTARTGLVGGHYSLERQDRLRSQFTAVLEDYWVRAKRGEQFEAKGLLVTGASRVGKSTEIRKLIRDFNDSETLLPDGKQAFIASCVLDGKCTWKDLGRRTLEALNYPLEARRTQSEIWSRVAYQMEEQGVIALHYDECQHVFPKKPNANTETILDSFKSLLKNATWPVILIMSGVDDLRHEVEREEQLARLLRPVRFNNIDPVEDLEEINTICFTYFDEAGLEFQHLAGREFSKRLAFAASHRWGLVIELVLDVCRQVSRAGRKRVELEDFVEVFVERTNFTETFNPFVWKDYQRDFDPEFLASRS
;
A
#
# COMPACT_ATOMS: atom_id res chain seq x y z
N MET A 1 -17.38 -18.82 -25.26
CA MET A 1 -15.92 -18.66 -25.05
C MET A 1 -15.76 -17.84 -23.78
N SER A 2 -15.08 -18.38 -22.76
CA SER A 2 -14.74 -17.63 -21.56
C SER A 2 -13.69 -16.58 -21.94
N PHE A 3 -13.89 -15.32 -21.54
CA PHE A 3 -12.88 -14.26 -21.66
C PHE A 3 -11.71 -14.45 -20.66
N ILE A 4 -11.83 -15.43 -19.76
CA ILE A 4 -10.82 -15.77 -18.76
C ILE A 4 -10.22 -17.12 -19.14
N ASP A 5 -8.95 -17.08 -19.50
CA ASP A 5 -8.11 -18.25 -19.71
C ASP A 5 -7.66 -18.79 -18.33
N ALA A 6 -8.13 -19.99 -17.97
CA ALA A 6 -7.90 -20.59 -16.67
C ALA A 6 -6.43 -20.96 -16.42
N GLU A 7 -5.68 -21.25 -17.49
CA GLU A 7 -4.24 -21.53 -17.41
C GLU A 7 -3.47 -20.23 -17.11
N GLN A 8 -3.89 -19.12 -17.74
CA GLN A 8 -3.37 -17.78 -17.41
C GLN A 8 -3.74 -17.32 -16.00
N LEU A 9 -4.93 -17.68 -15.49
CA LEU A 9 -5.34 -17.33 -14.13
C LEU A 9 -4.47 -18.05 -13.09
N THR A 10 -4.15 -19.32 -13.32
CA THR A 10 -3.33 -20.14 -12.42
C THR A 10 -1.87 -19.67 -12.38
N ALA A 11 -1.29 -19.37 -13.54
CA ALA A 11 0.04 -18.75 -13.65
C ALA A 11 0.08 -17.36 -12.98
N ARG A 12 -1.00 -16.57 -13.13
CA ARG A 12 -1.15 -15.27 -12.45
C ARG A 12 -1.20 -15.41 -10.93
N THR A 13 -1.89 -16.40 -10.40
CA THR A 13 -1.99 -16.60 -8.94
C THR A 13 -0.69 -17.09 -8.31
N GLY A 14 0.09 -17.91 -9.02
CA GLY A 14 1.41 -18.37 -8.54
C GLY A 14 2.40 -17.21 -8.39
N LEU A 15 2.61 -16.45 -9.46
CA LEU A 15 3.59 -15.34 -9.50
C LEU A 15 3.22 -14.13 -8.64
N VAL A 16 1.94 -13.96 -8.29
CA VAL A 16 1.50 -12.92 -7.35
C VAL A 16 1.71 -13.35 -5.89
N GLY A 17 1.86 -14.66 -5.63
CA GLY A 17 2.08 -15.23 -4.30
C GLY A 17 3.53 -15.19 -3.82
N GLY A 18 4.50 -15.21 -4.74
CA GLY A 18 5.92 -14.99 -4.43
C GLY A 18 6.19 -13.55 -4.04
N HIS A 19 6.21 -13.30 -2.73
CA HIS A 19 6.51 -11.97 -2.21
C HIS A 19 7.98 -11.87 -1.84
N TYR A 20 8.74 -11.11 -2.62
CA TYR A 20 10.07 -10.63 -2.22
C TYR A 20 9.91 -9.69 -1.01
N SER A 21 10.62 -9.99 0.09
CA SER A 21 10.61 -9.16 1.31
C SER A 21 11.62 -8.03 1.16
N LEU A 22 11.13 -6.79 1.06
CA LEU A 22 11.95 -5.58 0.98
C LEU A 22 12.29 -5.08 2.39
N GLU A 23 13.44 -4.44 2.60
CA GLU A 23 13.81 -3.89 3.92
C GLU A 23 12.75 -2.92 4.49
N ARG A 24 12.07 -2.19 3.60
CA ARG A 24 10.96 -1.30 3.96
C ARG A 24 9.74 -2.04 4.53
N GLN A 25 9.52 -3.29 4.12
CA GLN A 25 8.48 -4.15 4.67
C GLN A 25 8.81 -4.50 6.13
N ASP A 26 10.07 -4.82 6.43
CA ASP A 26 10.54 -5.08 7.79
C ASP A 26 10.38 -3.85 8.67
N ARG A 27 10.67 -2.66 8.13
CA ARG A 27 10.44 -1.39 8.84
C ARG A 27 8.96 -1.18 9.16
N LEU A 28 8.06 -1.37 8.19
CA LEU A 28 6.62 -1.27 8.42
C LEU A 28 6.15 -2.26 9.49
N ARG A 29 6.57 -3.52 9.38
CA ARG A 29 6.23 -4.59 10.33
C ARG A 29 6.74 -4.28 11.73
N SER A 30 7.99 -3.85 11.85
CA SER A 30 8.61 -3.46 13.13
C SER A 30 7.86 -2.31 13.81
N GLN A 31 7.49 -1.25 13.06
CA GLN A 31 6.71 -0.15 13.63
C GLN A 31 5.29 -0.57 14.02
N PHE A 32 4.63 -1.41 13.22
CA PHE A 32 3.32 -1.95 13.56
C PHE A 32 3.37 -2.79 14.84
N THR A 33 4.34 -3.71 14.95
CA THR A 33 4.54 -4.53 16.15
C THR A 33 4.74 -3.65 17.38
N ALA A 34 5.56 -2.60 17.30
CA ALA A 34 5.77 -1.69 18.43
C ALA A 34 4.49 -0.95 18.87
N VAL A 35 3.60 -0.60 17.94
CA VAL A 35 2.29 0.00 18.26
C VAL A 35 1.34 -1.03 18.87
N LEU A 36 1.33 -2.24 18.32
CA LEU A 36 0.50 -3.35 18.79
C LEU A 36 0.89 -3.80 20.20
N GLU A 37 2.18 -3.91 20.51
CA GLU A 37 2.67 -4.26 21.84
C GLU A 37 2.29 -3.21 22.89
N ASP A 38 2.44 -1.92 22.58
CA ASP A 38 2.01 -0.82 23.46
C ASP A 38 0.50 -0.87 23.69
N TYR A 39 -0.29 -1.13 22.64
CA TYR A 39 -1.73 -1.34 22.75
C TYR A 39 -2.06 -2.50 23.70
N TRP A 40 -1.42 -3.66 23.54
CA TRP A 40 -1.67 -4.82 24.38
C TRP A 40 -1.34 -4.63 25.84
N VAL A 41 -0.19 -4.01 26.12
CA VAL A 41 0.25 -3.72 27.49
C VAL A 41 -0.76 -2.81 28.18
N ARG A 42 -1.29 -1.81 27.49
CA ARG A 42 -2.29 -0.88 28.03
C ARG A 42 -3.66 -1.53 28.18
N ALA A 43 -4.12 -2.26 27.16
CA ALA A 43 -5.39 -2.99 27.20
C ALA A 43 -5.44 -4.01 28.35
N LYS A 44 -4.35 -4.74 28.60
CA LYS A 44 -4.25 -5.69 29.73
C LYS A 44 -4.33 -5.04 31.10
N ARG A 45 -3.96 -3.77 31.24
CA ARG A 45 -4.08 -3.04 32.52
C ARG A 45 -5.52 -2.61 32.82
N GLY A 46 -6.41 -2.59 31.82
CA GLY A 46 -7.81 -2.21 31.97
C GLY A 46 -8.03 -0.73 32.31
N GLU A 47 -7.00 0.11 32.13
CA GLU A 47 -7.07 1.56 32.34
C GLU A 47 -7.47 2.26 31.04
N GLN A 48 -8.02 3.47 31.13
CA GLN A 48 -8.21 4.31 29.94
C GLN A 48 -6.85 4.69 29.36
N PHE A 49 -6.69 4.51 28.06
CA PHE A 49 -5.46 4.85 27.36
C PHE A 49 -5.72 5.40 25.97
N GLU A 50 -4.74 6.14 25.47
CA GLU A 50 -4.71 6.57 24.08
C GLU A 50 -3.96 5.52 23.26
N ALA A 51 -4.63 4.97 22.24
CA ALA A 51 -3.98 4.13 21.25
C ALA A 51 -3.04 4.97 20.37
N LYS A 52 -2.05 4.30 19.79
CA LYS A 52 -1.14 4.87 18.79
C LYS A 52 -1.49 4.34 17.42
N GLY A 53 -0.88 4.92 16.40
CA GLY A 53 -1.09 4.51 15.03
C GLY A 53 0.16 4.61 14.17
N LEU A 54 -0.02 4.36 12.89
CA LEU A 54 0.97 4.50 11.84
C LEU A 54 0.50 5.55 10.84
N LEU A 55 1.43 6.38 10.40
CA LEU A 55 1.27 7.25 9.24
C LEU A 55 2.22 6.76 8.15
N VAL A 56 1.68 6.09 7.14
CA VAL A 56 2.44 5.47 6.05
C VAL A 56 2.37 6.32 4.79
N THR A 57 3.44 7.03 4.46
CA THR A 57 3.48 7.91 3.28
C THR A 57 4.51 7.50 2.25
N GLY A 58 4.33 7.96 1.03
CA GLY A 58 5.27 7.79 -0.08
C GLY A 58 4.60 8.08 -1.41
N ALA A 59 5.36 8.15 -2.49
CA ALA A 59 4.81 8.40 -3.82
C ALA A 59 3.72 7.37 -4.22
N SER A 60 2.84 7.75 -5.14
CA SER A 60 1.89 6.80 -5.73
C SER A 60 2.66 5.66 -6.41
N ARG A 61 2.12 4.43 -6.34
CA ARG A 61 2.72 3.21 -6.90
C ARG A 61 4.14 2.85 -6.42
N VAL A 62 4.56 3.34 -5.26
CA VAL A 62 5.81 2.87 -4.63
C VAL A 62 5.64 1.49 -3.95
N GLY A 63 4.43 0.96 -3.82
CA GLY A 63 4.15 -0.38 -3.26
C GLY A 63 3.54 -0.40 -1.85
N LYS A 64 3.22 0.76 -1.26
CA LYS A 64 2.65 0.89 0.10
C LYS A 64 1.45 -0.04 0.34
N SER A 65 0.42 0.08 -0.51
CA SER A 65 -0.85 -0.61 -0.29
C SER A 65 -0.69 -2.14 -0.39
N THR A 66 0.25 -2.63 -1.22
CA THR A 66 0.54 -4.07 -1.30
C THR A 66 1.13 -4.59 0.00
N GLU A 67 2.12 -3.88 0.56
CA GLU A 67 2.77 -4.28 1.81
C GLU A 67 1.87 -4.14 3.03
N ILE A 68 1.07 -3.07 3.12
CA ILE A 68 0.08 -2.89 4.20
C ILE A 68 -0.98 -3.99 4.13
N ARG A 69 -1.52 -4.29 2.94
CA ARG A 69 -2.51 -5.38 2.79
C ARG A 69 -1.92 -6.73 3.20
N LYS A 70 -0.65 -6.98 2.86
CA LYS A 70 0.03 -8.21 3.30
C LYS A 70 0.14 -8.25 4.83
N LEU A 71 0.60 -7.17 5.46
CA LEU A 71 0.67 -7.06 6.92
C LEU A 71 -0.69 -7.31 7.59
N ILE A 72 -1.76 -6.73 7.05
CA ILE A 72 -3.12 -6.88 7.57
C ILE A 72 -3.60 -8.33 7.43
N ARG A 73 -3.38 -8.97 6.27
CA ARG A 73 -3.71 -10.38 6.07
C ARG A 73 -2.94 -11.27 7.03
N ASP A 74 -1.61 -11.14 7.06
CA ASP A 74 -0.75 -11.95 7.92
C ASP A 74 -1.13 -11.81 9.41
N PHE A 75 -1.57 -10.63 9.85
CA PHE A 75 -2.07 -10.42 11.21
C PHE A 75 -3.43 -11.07 11.46
N ASN A 76 -4.41 -10.85 10.56
CA ASN A 76 -5.75 -11.41 10.71
C ASN A 76 -5.73 -12.95 10.67
N ASP A 77 -4.88 -13.54 9.83
CA ASP A 77 -4.67 -14.98 9.69
C ASP A 77 -3.90 -15.59 10.88
N SER A 78 -3.24 -14.77 11.70
CA SER A 78 -2.50 -15.26 12.87
C SER A 78 -3.41 -15.60 14.06
N GLU A 79 -4.72 -15.32 13.96
CA GLU A 79 -5.73 -15.59 14.99
C GLU A 79 -5.33 -15.08 16.39
N THR A 80 -4.65 -13.92 16.44
CA THR A 80 -4.20 -13.33 17.71
C THR A 80 -5.41 -13.05 18.60
N LEU A 81 -5.38 -13.50 19.86
CA LEU A 81 -6.49 -13.32 20.80
C LEU A 81 -6.31 -12.11 21.72
N LEU A 82 -7.40 -11.37 21.92
CA LEU A 82 -7.58 -10.36 22.96
C LEU A 82 -7.62 -11.02 24.37
N PRO A 83 -7.32 -10.26 25.45
CA PRO A 83 -7.43 -10.76 26.83
C PRO A 83 -8.80 -11.32 27.20
N ASP A 84 -9.87 -10.87 26.55
CA ASP A 84 -11.24 -11.37 26.73
C ASP A 84 -11.55 -12.63 25.90
N GLY A 85 -10.58 -13.11 25.11
CA GLY A 85 -10.69 -14.29 24.26
C GLY A 85 -11.24 -14.04 22.85
N LYS A 86 -11.62 -12.80 22.50
CA LYS A 86 -12.02 -12.46 21.12
C LYS A 86 -10.81 -12.46 20.18
N GLN A 87 -11.00 -12.84 18.92
CA GLN A 87 -9.95 -12.68 17.92
C GLN A 87 -9.77 -11.19 17.62
N ALA A 88 -8.52 -10.74 17.66
CA ALA A 88 -8.13 -9.41 17.24
C ALA A 88 -8.15 -9.31 15.72
N PHE A 89 -8.77 -8.26 15.20
CA PHE A 89 -8.91 -8.04 13.76
C PHE A 89 -8.48 -6.63 13.36
N ILE A 90 -7.96 -6.49 12.14
CA ILE A 90 -7.69 -5.20 11.49
C ILE A 90 -8.66 -5.06 10.32
N ALA A 91 -9.50 -4.03 10.39
CA ALA A 91 -10.37 -3.67 9.27
C ALA A 91 -9.65 -2.67 8.36
N SER A 92 -9.87 -2.80 7.04
CA SER A 92 -9.22 -1.97 6.02
C SER A 92 -10.25 -1.35 5.10
N CYS A 93 -10.13 -0.05 4.87
CA CYS A 93 -10.98 0.73 4.01
C CYS A 93 -10.12 1.48 2.99
N VAL A 94 -10.37 1.27 1.69
CA VAL A 94 -9.71 2.02 0.62
C VAL A 94 -10.58 3.22 0.27
N LEU A 95 -10.01 4.41 0.29
CA LEU A 95 -10.73 5.62 -0.03
C LEU A 95 -10.49 6.03 -1.47
N ASP A 96 -11.55 6.05 -2.27
CA ASP A 96 -11.53 6.66 -3.60
C ASP A 96 -12.32 7.97 -3.60
N GLY A 97 -11.78 8.97 -4.31
CA GLY A 97 -12.44 10.27 -4.50
C GLY A 97 -12.69 11.06 -3.22
N LYS A 98 -13.32 12.23 -3.33
CA LYS A 98 -13.63 13.04 -2.14
C LYS A 98 -14.59 12.31 -1.22
N CYS A 99 -14.22 12.16 0.04
CA CYS A 99 -15.00 11.46 1.05
C CYS A 99 -15.32 12.43 2.21
N THR A 100 -16.59 12.54 2.60
CA THR A 100 -16.95 13.29 3.83
C THR A 100 -16.71 12.43 5.07
N TRP A 101 -16.64 13.03 6.26
CA TRP A 101 -16.54 12.26 7.52
C TRP A 101 -17.71 11.30 7.74
N LYS A 102 -18.89 11.64 7.20
CA LYS A 102 -20.07 10.76 7.21
C LYS A 102 -19.90 9.57 6.26
N ASP A 103 -19.36 9.81 5.07
CA ASP A 103 -19.09 8.76 4.07
C ASP A 103 -17.99 7.84 4.56
N LEU A 104 -16.97 8.38 5.23
CA LEU A 104 -15.91 7.59 5.86
C LEU A 104 -16.50 6.60 6.85
N GLY A 105 -17.36 7.05 7.77
CA GLY A 105 -18.01 6.15 8.73
C GLY A 105 -18.88 5.07 8.06
N ARG A 106 -19.50 5.36 6.90
CA ARG A 106 -20.23 4.35 6.11
C ARG A 106 -19.29 3.31 5.51
N ARG A 107 -18.20 3.75 4.89
CA ARG A 107 -17.18 2.85 4.33
C ARG A 107 -16.49 2.01 5.41
N THR A 108 -16.30 2.57 6.61
CA THR A 108 -15.81 1.80 7.76
C THR A 108 -16.78 0.70 8.14
N LEU A 109 -18.09 0.98 8.20
CA LEU A 109 -19.10 -0.05 8.46
C LEU A 109 -19.17 -1.11 7.36
N GLU A 110 -19.03 -0.73 6.09
CA GLU A 110 -18.90 -1.68 4.98
C GLU A 110 -17.67 -2.59 5.15
N ALA A 111 -16.52 -2.03 5.54
CA ALA A 111 -15.31 -2.79 5.84
C ALA A 111 -15.46 -3.73 7.06
N LEU A 112 -16.40 -3.42 7.95
CA LEU A 112 -16.80 -4.25 9.09
C LEU A 112 -17.94 -5.23 8.73
N ASN A 113 -18.23 -5.42 7.44
CA ASN A 113 -19.34 -6.24 6.93
C ASN A 113 -20.72 -5.88 7.51
N TYR A 114 -20.94 -4.59 7.81
CA TYR A 114 -22.19 -4.07 8.37
C TYR A 114 -22.75 -2.92 7.51
N PRO A 115 -23.20 -3.15 6.27
CA PRO A 115 -23.72 -2.09 5.42
C PRO A 115 -24.99 -1.45 6.00
N LEU A 116 -25.10 -0.12 5.93
CA LEU A 116 -26.28 0.61 6.38
C LEU A 116 -27.24 0.88 5.22
N GLU A 117 -28.44 0.30 5.29
CA GLU A 117 -29.50 0.56 4.29
C GLU A 117 -30.28 1.87 4.56
N ALA A 118 -30.41 2.26 5.83
CA ALA A 118 -31.22 3.40 6.22
C ALA A 118 -30.43 4.73 6.26
N ARG A 119 -31.14 5.84 6.01
CA ARG A 119 -30.60 7.19 6.22
C ARG A 119 -30.35 7.40 7.72
N ARG A 120 -29.07 7.57 8.07
CA ARG A 120 -28.62 7.84 9.44
C ARG A 120 -27.87 9.18 9.50
N THR A 121 -27.85 9.78 10.68
CA THR A 121 -27.01 10.93 11.00
C THR A 121 -25.54 10.50 11.12
N GLN A 122 -24.61 11.46 11.08
CA GLN A 122 -23.19 11.18 11.25
C GLN A 122 -22.88 10.58 12.63
N SER A 123 -23.51 11.10 13.69
CA SER A 123 -23.33 10.59 15.06
C SER A 123 -23.81 9.13 15.17
N GLU A 124 -25.00 8.81 14.65
CA GLU A 124 -25.49 7.42 14.67
C GLU A 124 -24.57 6.45 13.91
N ILE A 125 -23.99 6.88 12.78
CA ILE A 125 -23.04 6.07 12.01
C ILE A 125 -21.81 5.76 12.86
N TRP A 126 -21.18 6.77 13.45
CA TRP A 126 -19.96 6.58 14.22
C TRP A 126 -20.18 5.86 15.56
N SER A 127 -21.34 6.02 16.19
CA SER A 127 -21.74 5.19 17.33
C SER A 127 -21.87 3.72 16.93
N ARG A 128 -22.39 3.43 15.72
CA ARG A 128 -22.44 2.06 15.19
C ARG A 128 -21.06 1.52 14.84
N VAL A 129 -20.17 2.35 14.29
CA VAL A 129 -18.77 1.97 14.04
C VAL A 129 -18.10 1.54 15.35
N ALA A 130 -18.17 2.36 16.40
CA ALA A 130 -17.61 2.04 17.72
C ALA A 130 -18.14 0.71 18.25
N TYR A 131 -19.46 0.53 18.24
CA TYR A 131 -20.10 -0.71 18.68
C TYR A 131 -19.63 -1.93 17.88
N GLN A 132 -19.60 -1.85 16.55
CA GLN A 132 -19.19 -2.97 15.71
C GLN A 132 -17.71 -3.33 15.88
N MET A 133 -16.83 -2.34 16.09
CA MET A 133 -15.42 -2.61 16.34
C MET A 133 -15.22 -3.39 17.65
N GLU A 134 -15.89 -2.99 18.72
CA GLU A 134 -15.82 -3.69 20.01
C GLU A 134 -16.42 -5.10 19.94
N GLU A 135 -17.60 -5.24 19.31
CA GLU A 135 -18.25 -6.54 19.18
C GLU A 135 -17.41 -7.54 18.39
N GLN A 136 -16.82 -7.09 17.28
CA GLN A 136 -16.04 -7.93 16.37
C GLN A 136 -14.54 -8.05 16.73
N GLY A 137 -14.07 -7.41 17.80
CA GLY A 137 -12.66 -7.46 18.21
C GLY A 137 -11.71 -6.68 17.29
N VAL A 138 -12.19 -5.64 16.61
CA VAL A 138 -11.38 -4.83 15.70
C VAL A 138 -10.50 -3.86 16.49
N ILE A 139 -9.21 -4.14 16.54
CA ILE A 139 -8.24 -3.34 17.30
C ILE A 139 -7.54 -2.29 16.45
N ALA A 140 -7.62 -2.38 15.12
CA ALA A 140 -7.03 -1.40 14.22
C ALA A 140 -7.90 -1.10 13.01
N LEU A 141 -7.86 0.16 12.57
CA LEU A 141 -8.48 0.63 11.34
C LEU A 141 -7.40 1.12 10.37
N HIS A 142 -7.38 0.56 9.18
CA HIS A 142 -6.57 1.03 8.07
C HIS A 142 -7.41 1.85 7.09
N TYR A 143 -6.98 3.09 6.82
CA TYR A 143 -7.54 3.95 5.78
C TYR A 143 -6.49 4.19 4.69
N ASP A 144 -6.69 3.60 3.53
CA ASP A 144 -5.84 3.79 2.36
C ASP A 144 -6.25 5.03 1.56
N GLU A 145 -5.27 5.69 0.94
CA GLU A 145 -5.43 6.99 0.26
C GLU A 145 -6.13 8.04 1.13
N CYS A 146 -5.77 8.10 2.42
CA CYS A 146 -6.44 8.91 3.44
C CYS A 146 -6.42 10.42 3.16
N GLN A 147 -5.54 10.91 2.28
CA GLN A 147 -5.55 12.31 1.83
C GLN A 147 -6.90 12.71 1.21
N HIS A 148 -7.68 11.76 0.72
CA HIS A 148 -8.96 12.00 0.06
C HIS A 148 -10.10 12.46 0.98
N VAL A 149 -9.95 12.27 2.29
CA VAL A 149 -10.90 12.81 3.29
C VAL A 149 -10.70 14.32 3.47
N PHE A 150 -9.49 14.81 3.23
CA PHE A 150 -9.13 16.20 3.45
C PHE A 150 -9.54 17.08 2.25
N PRO A 151 -10.00 18.31 2.51
CA PRO A 151 -10.28 19.26 1.44
C PRO A 151 -8.98 19.71 0.79
N LYS A 152 -9.00 19.98 -0.52
CA LYS A 152 -7.83 20.49 -1.28
C LYS A 152 -7.21 21.76 -0.69
N LYS A 153 -8.00 22.57 0.00
CA LYS A 153 -7.54 23.73 0.74
C LYS A 153 -7.96 23.58 2.19
N PRO A 154 -7.04 23.75 3.14
CA PRO A 154 -7.33 23.66 4.56
C PRO A 154 -8.42 24.65 4.96
N ASN A 155 -9.32 24.20 5.82
CA ASN A 155 -10.43 24.97 6.35
C ASN A 155 -10.89 24.37 7.70
N ALA A 156 -11.92 24.95 8.32
CA ALA A 156 -12.47 24.45 9.59
C ALA A 156 -12.90 22.95 9.55
N ASN A 157 -13.26 22.44 8.37
CA ASN A 157 -13.58 21.01 8.22
C ASN A 157 -12.33 20.12 8.35
N THR A 158 -11.15 20.62 8.01
CA THR A 158 -9.87 19.91 8.17
C THR A 158 -9.59 19.63 9.65
N GLU A 159 -9.68 20.65 10.49
CA GLU A 159 -9.50 20.52 11.95
C GLU A 159 -10.54 19.57 12.55
N THR A 160 -11.80 19.66 12.11
CA THR A 160 -12.88 18.76 12.55
C THR A 160 -12.59 17.30 12.21
N ILE A 161 -12.06 17.03 11.01
CA ILE A 161 -11.67 15.67 10.59
C ILE A 161 -10.51 15.15 11.44
N LEU A 162 -9.46 15.96 11.65
CA LEU A 162 -8.30 15.58 12.45
C LEU A 162 -8.68 15.28 13.91
N ASP A 163 -9.52 16.12 14.51
CA ASP A 163 -10.06 15.91 15.86
C ASP A 163 -10.92 14.65 15.95
N SER A 164 -11.65 14.33 14.88
CA SER A 164 -12.44 13.11 14.82
C SER A 164 -11.57 11.84 14.71
N PHE A 165 -10.47 11.86 13.94
CA PHE A 165 -9.48 10.77 13.95
C PHE A 165 -8.81 10.62 15.32
N LYS A 166 -8.45 11.73 15.96
CA LYS A 166 -7.91 11.73 17.33
C LYS A 166 -8.90 11.11 18.32
N SER A 167 -10.20 11.36 18.17
CA SER A 167 -11.23 10.77 19.01
C SER A 167 -11.35 9.25 18.87
N LEU A 168 -10.99 8.67 17.72
CA LEU A 168 -10.95 7.21 17.55
C LEU A 168 -9.81 6.57 18.37
N LEU A 169 -8.64 7.20 18.39
CA LEU A 169 -7.47 6.75 19.17
C LEU A 169 -7.72 6.87 20.69
N LYS A 170 -8.55 7.82 21.10
CA LYS A 170 -8.84 8.17 22.50
C LYS A 170 -10.22 7.69 22.98
N ASN A 171 -10.87 6.80 22.24
CA ASN A 171 -12.18 6.31 22.63
C ASN A 171 -12.10 5.65 24.02
N ALA A 172 -12.97 6.06 24.95
CA ALA A 172 -12.89 5.65 26.35
C ALA A 172 -13.24 4.17 26.58
N THR A 173 -13.98 3.56 25.66
CA THR A 173 -14.43 2.16 25.75
C THR A 173 -13.56 1.25 24.88
N TRP A 174 -13.31 1.65 23.64
CA TRP A 174 -12.59 0.85 22.66
C TRP A 174 -11.67 1.73 21.80
N PRO A 175 -10.50 2.16 22.34
CA PRO A 175 -9.52 2.90 21.56
C PRO A 175 -9.01 2.00 20.43
N VAL A 176 -8.77 2.55 19.24
CA VAL A 176 -8.32 1.76 18.08
C VAL A 176 -6.99 2.25 17.56
N ILE A 177 -6.14 1.34 17.11
CA ILE A 177 -4.92 1.65 16.37
C ILE A 177 -5.31 2.21 15.00
N LEU A 178 -4.77 3.37 14.64
CA LEU A 178 -5.06 4.00 13.35
C LEU A 178 -3.89 3.78 12.37
N ILE A 179 -4.14 3.20 11.21
CA ILE A 179 -3.16 3.08 10.12
C ILE A 179 -3.64 3.98 8.99
N MET A 180 -3.01 5.14 8.81
CA MET A 180 -3.32 6.06 7.72
C MET A 180 -2.26 5.90 6.64
N SER A 181 -2.65 5.52 5.41
CA SER A 181 -1.74 5.52 4.27
C SER A 181 -2.16 6.49 3.18
N GLY A 182 -1.18 7.01 2.45
CA GLY A 182 -1.44 7.96 1.37
C GLY A 182 -0.18 8.49 0.72
N VAL A 183 -0.36 9.50 -0.13
CA VAL A 183 0.75 10.27 -0.71
C VAL A 183 1.44 11.13 0.36
N ASP A 184 2.61 11.69 0.05
CA ASP A 184 3.39 12.50 0.99
C ASP A 184 2.59 13.70 1.57
N ASP A 185 1.66 14.28 0.81
CA ASP A 185 0.78 15.36 1.27
C ASP A 185 -0.05 15.00 2.52
N LEU A 186 -0.39 13.73 2.72
CA LEU A 186 -1.14 13.27 3.88
C LEU A 186 -0.43 13.64 5.19
N ARG A 187 0.91 13.61 5.19
CA ARG A 187 1.71 13.97 6.35
C ARG A 187 1.50 15.43 6.74
N HIS A 188 1.47 16.33 5.75
CA HIS A 188 1.23 17.75 6.00
C HIS A 188 -0.16 18.01 6.57
N GLU A 189 -1.18 17.24 6.17
CA GLU A 189 -2.52 17.35 6.74
C GLU A 189 -2.56 16.87 8.20
N VAL A 190 -1.92 15.75 8.51
CA VAL A 190 -1.85 15.21 9.88
C VAL A 190 -1.05 16.12 10.83
N GLU A 191 0.06 16.69 10.37
CA GLU A 191 0.92 17.57 11.18
C GLU A 191 0.24 18.89 11.62
N ARG A 192 -0.92 19.24 11.04
CA ARG A 192 -1.73 20.39 11.48
C ARG A 192 -2.33 20.20 12.88
N GLU A 193 -2.55 18.97 13.31
CA GLU A 193 -3.03 18.63 14.66
C GLU A 193 -1.91 17.90 15.41
N GLU A 194 -1.13 18.67 16.17
CA GLU A 194 0.08 18.19 16.84
C GLU A 194 -0.21 17.00 17.77
N GLN A 195 -1.39 16.95 18.40
CA GLN A 195 -1.74 15.84 19.28
C GLN A 195 -1.94 14.54 18.50
N LEU A 196 -2.58 14.60 17.32
CA LEU A 196 -2.74 13.45 16.45
C LEU A 196 -1.38 13.02 15.90
N ALA A 197 -0.57 13.96 15.41
CA ALA A 197 0.75 13.68 14.86
C ALA A 197 1.66 12.96 15.86
N ARG A 198 1.61 13.31 17.16
CA ARG A 198 2.38 12.64 18.23
C ARG A 198 1.93 11.21 18.52
N LEU A 199 0.68 10.85 18.19
CA LEU A 199 0.15 9.49 18.36
C LEU A 199 0.47 8.59 17.16
N LEU A 200 0.85 9.14 16.01
CA LEU A 200 1.12 8.39 14.78
C LEU A 200 2.62 8.26 14.55
N ARG A 201 3.11 7.01 14.42
CA ARG A 201 4.50 6.75 14.05
C ARG A 201 4.66 6.86 12.53
N PRO A 202 5.59 7.69 12.02
CA PRO A 202 5.78 7.84 10.59
C PRO A 202 6.56 6.67 9.99
N VAL A 203 6.05 6.11 8.89
CA VAL A 203 6.72 5.13 8.04
C VAL A 203 6.75 5.68 6.62
N ARG A 204 7.93 6.07 6.14
CA ARG A 204 8.08 6.61 4.79
C ARG A 204 8.57 5.52 3.84
N PHE A 205 7.85 5.34 2.74
CA PHE A 205 8.25 4.53 1.59
C PHE A 205 8.95 5.44 0.59
N ASN A 206 10.27 5.26 0.47
CA ASN A 206 11.09 6.04 -0.44
C ASN A 206 10.99 5.49 -1.87
N ASN A 207 11.22 6.39 -2.83
CA ASN A 207 11.51 6.01 -4.20
C ASN A 207 12.88 5.29 -4.26
N ILE A 208 13.11 4.59 -5.36
CA ILE A 208 14.37 3.93 -5.69
C ILE A 208 15.48 4.98 -5.79
N ASP A 209 16.56 4.79 -5.04
CA ASP A 209 17.82 5.48 -5.25
C ASP A 209 18.57 4.87 -6.45
N PRO A 210 18.94 5.66 -7.47
CA PRO A 210 19.57 5.14 -8.69
C PRO A 210 21.02 4.69 -8.51
N VAL A 211 21.58 4.78 -7.29
CA VAL A 211 22.94 4.38 -6.95
C VAL A 211 22.92 3.27 -5.90
N GLU A 212 22.19 3.47 -4.80
CA GLU A 212 22.21 2.57 -3.63
C GLU A 212 21.35 1.32 -3.85
N ASP A 213 20.22 1.45 -4.56
CA ASP A 213 19.20 0.40 -4.62
C ASP A 213 19.32 -0.55 -5.83
N LEU A 214 20.34 -0.40 -6.67
CA LEU A 214 20.47 -1.17 -7.91
C LEU A 214 20.63 -2.68 -7.69
N GLU A 215 21.26 -3.07 -6.58
CA GLU A 215 21.38 -4.49 -6.20
C GLU A 215 20.02 -5.07 -5.82
N GLU A 216 19.21 -4.33 -5.06
CA GLU A 216 17.86 -4.76 -4.68
C GLU A 216 16.94 -4.91 -5.90
N ILE A 217 17.05 -4.04 -6.91
CA ILE A 217 16.35 -4.20 -8.20
C ILE A 217 16.75 -5.51 -8.89
N ASN A 218 18.04 -5.84 -8.91
CA ASN A 218 18.49 -7.10 -9.50
C ASN A 218 17.93 -8.29 -8.72
N THR A 219 17.93 -8.24 -7.39
CA THR A 219 17.36 -9.29 -6.55
C THR A 219 15.87 -9.48 -6.82
N ILE A 220 15.11 -8.39 -6.97
CA ILE A 220 13.69 -8.44 -7.39
C ILE A 220 13.56 -9.17 -8.72
N CYS A 221 14.36 -8.80 -9.74
CA CYS A 221 14.30 -9.43 -11.06
C CYS A 221 14.58 -10.93 -10.97
N PHE A 222 15.69 -11.34 -10.33
CA PHE A 222 16.01 -12.75 -10.15
C PHE A 222 14.90 -13.51 -9.42
N THR A 223 14.38 -12.94 -8.33
CA THR A 223 13.31 -13.58 -7.54
C THR A 223 12.10 -13.92 -8.42
N TYR A 224 11.58 -12.95 -9.15
CA TYR A 224 10.37 -13.16 -9.96
C TYR A 224 10.63 -13.98 -11.24
N PHE A 225 11.79 -13.82 -11.88
CA PHE A 225 12.12 -14.60 -13.08
C PHE A 225 12.44 -16.06 -12.74
N ASP A 226 13.16 -16.33 -11.66
CA ASP A 226 13.45 -17.68 -11.20
C ASP A 226 12.17 -18.41 -10.77
N GLU A 227 11.26 -17.73 -10.08
CA GLU A 227 9.94 -18.28 -9.72
C GLU A 227 9.09 -18.58 -10.96
N ALA A 228 9.21 -17.77 -12.02
CA ALA A 228 8.60 -18.03 -13.32
C ALA A 228 9.33 -19.12 -14.15
N GLY A 229 10.50 -19.59 -13.68
CA GLY A 229 11.37 -20.50 -14.42
C GLY A 229 11.88 -19.88 -15.73
N LEU A 230 12.29 -18.61 -15.69
CA LEU A 230 12.78 -17.81 -16.81
C LEU A 230 14.23 -17.37 -16.59
N GLU A 231 15.04 -17.44 -17.65
CA GLU A 231 16.46 -17.07 -17.64
C GLU A 231 16.63 -15.55 -17.86
N PHE A 232 17.10 -14.85 -16.83
CA PHE A 232 17.34 -13.38 -16.83
C PHE A 232 18.83 -12.99 -16.73
N GLN A 233 19.71 -13.91 -16.30
CA GLN A 233 21.10 -13.63 -15.92
C GLN A 233 21.93 -12.77 -16.89
N HIS A 234 21.65 -12.85 -18.19
CA HIS A 234 22.39 -12.13 -19.24
C HIS A 234 22.03 -10.64 -19.32
N LEU A 235 20.88 -10.23 -18.77
CA LEU A 235 20.47 -8.83 -18.64
C LEU A 235 20.84 -8.22 -17.28
N ALA A 236 21.31 -9.02 -16.32
CA ALA A 236 21.57 -8.63 -14.93
C ALA A 236 22.79 -7.70 -14.73
N GLY A 237 22.91 -6.67 -15.57
CA GLY A 237 23.95 -5.65 -15.50
C GLY A 237 23.45 -4.36 -14.88
N ARG A 238 24.37 -3.60 -14.29
CA ARG A 238 24.08 -2.31 -13.63
C ARG A 238 23.35 -1.31 -14.53
N GLU A 239 23.68 -1.27 -15.83
CA GLU A 239 23.02 -0.36 -16.77
C GLU A 239 21.57 -0.74 -17.03
N PHE A 240 21.26 -2.04 -17.06
CA PHE A 240 19.89 -2.52 -17.18
C PHE A 240 19.07 -2.14 -15.94
N SER A 241 19.58 -2.37 -14.73
CA SER A 241 18.89 -2.01 -13.48
C SER A 241 18.59 -0.51 -13.41
N LYS A 242 19.52 0.34 -13.87
CA LYS A 242 19.30 1.80 -13.97
C LYS A 242 18.17 2.15 -14.94
N ARG A 243 18.13 1.52 -16.11
CA ARG A 243 17.08 1.74 -17.10
C ARG A 243 15.73 1.24 -16.61
N LEU A 244 15.68 0.09 -15.95
CA LEU A 244 14.48 -0.44 -15.33
C LEU A 244 13.96 0.49 -14.23
N ALA A 245 14.84 0.96 -13.33
CA ALA A 245 14.48 1.95 -12.31
C ALA A 245 13.87 3.21 -12.93
N PHE A 246 14.52 3.74 -13.96
CA PHE A 246 14.09 4.97 -14.63
C PHE A 246 12.79 4.79 -15.40
N ALA A 247 12.64 3.70 -16.16
CA ALA A 247 11.41 3.36 -16.89
C ALA A 247 10.21 3.19 -15.92
N ALA A 248 10.49 2.74 -14.70
CA ALA A 248 9.54 2.65 -13.61
C ALA A 248 9.43 3.93 -12.76
N SER A 249 9.93 5.07 -13.25
CA SER A 249 9.88 6.37 -12.55
C SER A 249 10.44 6.32 -11.13
N HIS A 250 11.44 5.48 -10.88
CA HIS A 250 12.02 5.21 -9.57
C HIS A 250 10.99 4.72 -8.53
N ARG A 251 9.88 4.10 -8.96
CA ARG A 251 8.84 3.56 -8.09
C ARG A 251 8.95 2.05 -8.06
N TRP A 252 9.25 1.51 -6.89
CA TRP A 252 9.34 0.07 -6.66
C TRP A 252 8.14 -0.74 -7.12
N GLY A 253 6.91 -0.23 -6.91
CA GLY A 253 5.71 -0.90 -7.38
C GLY A 253 5.65 -0.98 -8.91
N LEU A 254 6.07 0.07 -9.62
CA LEU A 254 6.17 0.06 -11.07
C LEU A 254 7.25 -0.91 -11.58
N VAL A 255 8.39 -1.04 -10.88
CA VAL A 255 9.42 -2.04 -11.21
C VAL A 255 8.84 -3.44 -11.12
N ILE A 256 8.20 -3.79 -9.99
CA ILE A 256 7.61 -5.11 -9.78
C ILE A 256 6.51 -5.37 -10.83
N GLU A 257 5.66 -4.37 -11.09
CA GLU A 257 4.63 -4.47 -12.11
C GLU A 257 5.22 -4.73 -13.50
N LEU A 258 6.29 -4.02 -13.90
CA LEU A 258 6.95 -4.23 -15.20
C LEU A 258 7.57 -5.63 -15.30
N VAL A 259 8.29 -6.07 -14.26
CA VAL A 259 8.90 -7.41 -14.21
C VAL A 259 7.83 -8.50 -14.32
N LEU A 260 6.73 -8.38 -13.59
CA LEU A 260 5.62 -9.34 -13.66
C LEU A 260 4.95 -9.39 -15.04
N ASP A 261 4.83 -8.26 -15.72
CA ASP A 261 4.29 -8.24 -17.10
C ASP A 261 5.22 -8.91 -18.09
N VAL A 262 6.54 -8.68 -17.97
CA VAL A 262 7.55 -9.39 -18.76
C VAL A 262 7.49 -10.89 -18.48
N CYS A 263 7.42 -11.32 -17.21
CA CYS A 263 7.25 -12.74 -16.87
C CYS A 263 6.05 -13.35 -17.59
N ARG A 264 4.91 -12.65 -17.58
CA ARG A 264 3.67 -13.10 -18.23
C ARG A 264 3.81 -13.16 -19.74
N GLN A 265 4.40 -12.15 -20.36
CA GLN A 265 4.60 -12.09 -21.81
C GLN A 265 5.47 -13.25 -22.29
N VAL A 266 6.64 -13.43 -21.68
CA VAL A 266 7.61 -14.48 -22.06
C VAL A 266 7.02 -15.86 -21.83
N SER A 267 6.34 -16.07 -20.69
CA SER A 267 5.69 -17.35 -20.38
C SER A 267 4.57 -17.67 -21.37
N ARG A 268 3.75 -16.69 -21.77
CA ARG A 268 2.70 -16.86 -22.79
C ARG A 268 3.27 -17.20 -24.16
N ALA A 269 4.44 -16.67 -24.50
CA ALA A 269 5.14 -17.01 -25.74
C ALA A 269 5.80 -18.40 -25.69
N GLY A 270 5.70 -19.14 -24.57
CA GLY A 270 6.33 -20.45 -24.40
C GLY A 270 7.86 -20.38 -24.36
N ARG A 271 8.43 -19.19 -24.19
CA ARG A 271 9.88 -18.97 -24.11
C ARG A 271 10.36 -19.17 -22.68
N LYS A 272 11.66 -19.47 -22.56
CA LYS A 272 12.36 -19.62 -21.29
C LYS A 272 13.40 -18.55 -21.02
N ARG A 273 13.70 -17.71 -22.01
CA ARG A 273 14.69 -16.65 -21.90
C ARG A 273 14.02 -15.30 -22.08
N VAL A 274 14.29 -14.40 -21.14
CA VAL A 274 13.81 -13.01 -21.15
C VAL A 274 14.81 -12.18 -21.92
N GLU A 275 14.40 -11.46 -22.95
CA GLU A 275 15.30 -10.59 -23.72
C GLU A 275 14.99 -9.12 -23.45
N LEU A 276 15.89 -8.21 -23.86
CA LEU A 276 15.68 -6.77 -23.66
C LEU A 276 14.42 -6.28 -24.38
N GLU A 277 14.12 -6.88 -25.53
CA GLU A 277 12.94 -6.60 -26.36
C GLU A 277 11.64 -6.82 -25.58
N ASP A 278 11.59 -7.77 -24.65
CA ASP A 278 10.41 -8.00 -23.82
C ASP A 278 10.09 -6.80 -22.92
N PHE A 279 11.11 -6.14 -22.37
CA PHE A 279 10.94 -4.92 -21.59
C PHE A 279 10.56 -3.73 -22.47
N VAL A 280 11.08 -3.68 -23.71
CA VAL A 280 10.72 -2.64 -24.68
C VAL A 280 9.25 -2.74 -25.04
N GLU A 281 8.77 -3.94 -25.39
CA GLU A 281 7.39 -4.22 -25.76
C GLU A 281 6.42 -3.90 -24.61
N VAL A 282 6.67 -4.45 -23.41
CA VAL A 282 5.84 -4.19 -22.22
C VAL A 282 5.78 -2.69 -21.89
N PHE A 283 6.90 -1.97 -22.02
CA PHE A 283 6.90 -0.52 -21.81
C PHE A 283 6.06 0.22 -22.84
N VAL A 284 6.15 -0.15 -24.13
CA VAL A 284 5.36 0.43 -25.21
C VAL A 284 3.86 0.19 -24.98
N GLU A 285 3.48 -1.03 -24.63
CA GLU A 285 2.08 -1.40 -24.32
C GLU A 285 1.50 -0.56 -23.18
N ARG A 286 2.29 -0.29 -22.14
CA ARG A 286 1.85 0.52 -21.00
C ARG A 286 1.75 1.99 -21.30
N THR A 287 2.71 2.54 -22.03
CA THR A 287 2.92 4.00 -22.10
C THR A 287 2.52 4.64 -23.43
N ASN A 288 2.26 3.83 -24.48
CA ASN A 288 2.04 4.27 -25.87
C ASN A 288 3.21 5.04 -26.50
N PHE A 289 4.43 4.88 -25.98
CA PHE A 289 5.65 5.34 -26.65
C PHE A 289 6.01 4.43 -27.84
N THR A 290 6.97 4.83 -28.67
CA THR A 290 7.47 3.96 -29.75
C THR A 290 8.63 3.10 -29.25
N GLU A 291 8.86 1.95 -29.88
CA GLU A 291 10.02 1.07 -29.56
C GLU A 291 11.34 1.82 -29.67
N THR A 292 11.46 2.70 -30.66
CA THR A 292 12.67 3.51 -30.90
C THR A 292 12.85 4.65 -29.90
N PHE A 293 11.79 5.11 -29.23
CA PHE A 293 11.84 6.17 -28.22
C PHE A 293 11.44 5.58 -26.87
N ASN A 294 12.33 4.74 -26.33
CA ASN A 294 12.10 3.94 -25.14
C ASN A 294 13.33 3.98 -24.19
N PRO A 295 13.17 4.16 -22.86
CA PRO A 295 14.28 4.22 -21.91
C PRO A 295 15.23 3.00 -21.91
N PHE A 296 14.77 1.82 -22.35
CA PHE A 296 15.61 0.63 -22.42
C PHE A 296 16.65 0.67 -23.54
N VAL A 297 16.39 1.40 -24.64
CA VAL A 297 17.26 1.44 -25.83
C VAL A 297 17.78 2.84 -26.17
N TRP A 298 17.10 3.89 -25.71
CA TRP A 298 17.49 5.27 -26.00
C TRP A 298 18.75 5.66 -25.21
N LYS A 299 19.75 6.20 -25.90
CA LYS A 299 21.06 6.51 -25.30
C LYS A 299 20.96 7.57 -24.20
N ASP A 300 20.31 8.70 -24.50
CA ASP A 300 20.23 9.86 -23.62
C ASP A 300 18.92 9.88 -22.79
N TYR A 301 18.43 8.70 -22.39
CA TYR A 301 17.10 8.55 -21.77
C TYR A 301 16.89 9.42 -20.52
N GLN A 302 17.94 9.63 -19.72
CA GLN A 302 17.87 10.46 -18.52
C GLN A 302 17.63 11.94 -18.80
N ARG A 303 18.01 12.41 -19.99
CA ARG A 303 17.83 13.80 -20.43
C ARG A 303 16.48 13.99 -21.14
N ASP A 304 16.12 13.02 -21.98
CA ASP A 304 15.03 13.18 -22.95
C ASP A 304 13.66 12.69 -22.44
N PHE A 305 13.62 12.06 -21.27
CA PHE A 305 12.40 11.59 -20.61
C PHE A 305 12.24 12.24 -19.24
N ASP A 306 10.99 12.51 -18.86
CA ASP A 306 10.63 12.95 -17.52
C ASP A 306 10.03 11.76 -16.73
N PRO A 307 10.69 11.30 -15.66
CA PRO A 307 10.18 10.23 -14.80
C PRO A 307 8.76 10.46 -14.29
N GLU A 308 8.37 11.69 -13.95
CA GLU A 308 7.01 11.95 -13.44
C GLU A 308 5.95 11.83 -14.56
N PHE A 309 6.31 12.25 -15.78
CA PHE A 309 5.47 12.03 -16.94
C PHE A 309 5.28 10.53 -17.23
N LEU A 310 6.36 9.74 -17.17
CA LEU A 310 6.30 8.28 -17.32
C LEU A 310 5.35 7.66 -16.30
N ALA A 311 5.40 8.11 -15.05
CA ALA A 311 4.61 7.56 -13.96
C ALA A 311 3.10 7.85 -14.10
N SER A 312 2.74 8.89 -14.85
CA SER A 312 1.35 9.24 -15.16
C SER A 312 0.75 8.40 -16.30
N ARG A 313 1.62 7.75 -17.09
CA ARG A 313 1.25 6.95 -18.27
C ARG A 313 1.30 5.45 -18.00
N SER A 314 2.08 5.01 -17.01
CA SER A 314 2.23 3.61 -16.62
C SER A 314 1.05 3.11 -15.79
#